data_AF-A0A920Q688-F1
#
_entry.id   AF-A0A920Q688-F1
#
_cell.length_a   1.000
_cell.length_b   1.000
_cell.length_c   1.000
_cell.angle_alpha   90.00
_cell.angle_beta   90.00
_cell.angle_gamma   90.00
#
_symmetry.space_group_name_H-M   'P 1'
#
loop_
_entity.id
_entity.type
_entity.pdbx_description
1 polymer ?
#
loop_
_entity_poly.entity_id
_entity_poly.type
_entity_poly.pdbx_seq_one_letter_code
_entity_poly.pdbx_strand_id
1 'polypeptide(L)' 'MAVANRSRESGEAIASEYEIPTVYDNWLELMESDDIDAVCVGTWPYMHRTLVLSALENDKHV' A
#
# COMPACT_ATOMS: atom_id res chain seq x y z
N MET A 1 -9.36 -1.47 3.85
CA MET A 1 -8.28 -2.38 3.40
C MET A 1 -8.00 -2.08 1.94
N ALA A 2 -6.74 -1.91 1.56
CA ALA A 2 -6.37 -1.53 0.19
C ALA A 2 -5.06 -2.20 -0.22
N VAL A 3 -4.76 -2.20 -1.52
CA VAL A 3 -3.51 -2.71 -2.07
C VAL A 3 -2.92 -1.73 -3.10
N ALA A 4 -1.60 -1.59 -3.09
CA ALA A 4 -0.86 -0.84 -4.10
C ALA A 4 0.34 -1.67 -4.56
N ASN A 5 0.39 -2.01 -5.84
CA ASN A 5 1.48 -2.77 -6.46
C ASN A 5 2.17 -1.95 -7.55
N ARG A 6 3.30 -2.46 -8.06
CA ARG A 6 4.06 -1.80 -9.14
C ARG A 6 3.23 -1.61 -10.41
N SER A 7 2.33 -2.55 -10.72
CA SER A 7 1.37 -2.42 -11.82
C SER A 7 -0.04 -2.61 -11.30
N ARG A 8 -0.99 -1.84 -11.86
CA ARG A 8 -2.41 -1.92 -11.52
C ARG A 8 -2.97 -3.33 -11.75
N GLU A 9 -2.63 -3.96 -12.87
CA GLU A 9 -3.05 -5.34 -13.20
C GLU A 9 -2.71 -6.34 -12.08
N SER A 10 -1.49 -6.27 -11.53
CA SER A 10 -1.10 -7.15 -10.43
C SER A 10 -1.81 -6.83 -9.11
N GLY A 11 -2.19 -5.57 -8.90
CA GLY A 11 -3.02 -5.15 -7.77
C GLY A 11 -4.45 -5.66 -7.90
N GLU A 12 -5.04 -5.53 -9.10
CA GLU A 12 -6.38 -6.03 -9.41
C GLU A 12 -6.49 -7.55 -9.29
N ALA A 13 -5.46 -8.30 -9.70
CA ALA A 13 -5.42 -9.75 -9.54
C ALA A 13 -5.54 -10.17 -8.06
N ILE A 14 -4.73 -9.56 -7.18
CA ILE A 14 -4.77 -9.82 -5.73
C ILE A 14 -6.07 -9.29 -5.12
N ALA A 15 -6.53 -8.11 -5.52
CA ALA A 15 -7.77 -7.56 -5.01
C ALA A 15 -8.98 -8.43 -5.36
N SER A 16 -9.00 -9.03 -6.55
CA SER A 16 -10.03 -9.98 -6.94
C SER A 16 -9.94 -11.31 -6.18
N GLU A 17 -8.73 -11.78 -5.86
CA GLU A 17 -8.54 -13.05 -5.12
C GLU A 17 -8.93 -12.93 -3.64
N TYR A 18 -8.64 -11.78 -3.02
CA TYR A 18 -8.81 -11.54 -1.59
C TYR A 18 -9.94 -10.55 -1.25
N GLU A 19 -10.75 -10.20 -2.25
CA GLU A 19 -11.89 -9.26 -2.11
C GLU A 19 -11.47 -7.91 -1.49
N ILE A 20 -10.30 -7.40 -1.88
CA ILE A 20 -9.79 -6.11 -1.40
C ILE A 20 -10.57 -4.99 -2.10
N PRO A 21 -11.23 -4.09 -1.35
CA PRO A 21 -12.18 -3.13 -1.93
C PRO A 21 -11.53 -1.99 -2.71
N THR A 22 -10.23 -1.74 -2.51
CA THR A 22 -9.56 -0.58 -3.12
C THR A 22 -8.18 -0.96 -3.64
N VAL A 23 -7.94 -0.63 -4.91
CA VAL A 23 -6.64 -0.76 -5.58
C VAL A 23 -6.15 0.64 -5.92
N TYR A 24 -4.98 0.99 -5.42
CA TYR A 24 -4.31 2.25 -5.78
C TYR A 24 -3.30 2.02 -6.90
N ASP A 25 -3.21 3.00 -7.81
CA ASP A 25 -2.25 2.98 -8.92
C ASP A 25 -0.81 3.24 -8.44
N ASN A 26 -0.66 3.92 -7.29
CA ASN A 26 0.62 4.15 -6.65
C ASN A 26 0.52 4.02 -5.13
N TRP A 27 1.66 3.78 -4.48
CA TRP A 27 1.71 3.60 -3.03
C TRP A 27 1.59 4.92 -2.25
N LEU A 28 1.85 6.08 -2.88
CA LEU A 28 1.76 7.38 -2.22
C LEU A 28 0.30 7.70 -1.87
N GLU A 29 -0.62 7.49 -2.80
CA GLU A 29 -2.06 7.65 -2.56
C GLU A 29 -2.57 6.73 -1.43
N LEU A 30 -2.03 5.52 -1.33
CA LEU A 30 -2.34 4.61 -0.23
C LEU A 30 -1.82 5.16 1.11
N MET A 31 -0.64 5.79 1.13
CA MET A 31 -0.08 6.43 2.32
C MET A 31 -0.80 7.72 2.70
N GLU A 32 -1.41 8.44 1.77
CA GLU A 32 -2.15 9.68 2.06
C GLU A 32 -3.62 9.43 2.43
N SER A 33 -4.10 8.20 2.30
CA SER A 33 -5.50 7.84 2.60
C SER A 33 -5.79 7.89 4.10
N ASP A 34 -6.79 8.68 4.50
CA ASP A 34 -7.30 8.72 5.88
C ASP A 34 -7.99 7.41 6.33
N ASP A 35 -8.34 6.53 5.39
CA ASP A 35 -9.05 5.27 5.64
C ASP A 35 -8.12 4.08 5.99
N ILE A 36 -6.80 4.32 6.06
CA ILE A 36 -5.78 3.28 6.30
C ILE A 36 -5.02 3.56 7.59
N ASP A 37 -5.21 2.71 8.60
CA ASP A 37 -4.53 2.83 9.91
C ASP A 37 -3.14 2.19 9.94
N ALA A 38 -2.89 1.19 9.08
CA ALA A 38 -1.67 0.39 9.07
C ALA A 38 -1.31 -0.10 7.67
N VAL A 39 0.00 -0.26 7.41
CA VAL A 39 0.52 -0.73 6.12
C VAL A 39 1.49 -1.90 6.30
N CYS A 40 1.38 -2.91 5.44
CA CYS A 40 2.33 -4.02 5.37
C CYS A 40 3.23 -3.85 4.14
N VAL A 41 4.55 -3.78 4.35
CA VAL A 41 5.51 -3.51 3.28
C VAL A 41 6.07 -4.81 2.70
N GLY A 42 5.46 -5.30 1.63
CA GLY A 42 5.91 -6.47 0.87
C GLY A 42 6.81 -6.16 -0.35
N THR A 43 7.30 -4.92 -0.48
CA THR A 43 8.10 -4.50 -1.65
C THR A 43 9.56 -4.97 -1.55
N TRP A 44 10.38 -4.64 -2.55
CA TRP A 44 11.80 -4.96 -2.54
C TRP A 44 12.55 -4.31 -1.37
N PRO A 45 13.59 -4.95 -0.78
CA PRO A 45 14.26 -4.46 0.43
C PRO A 45 14.75 -3.01 0.37
N TYR A 46 15.18 -2.55 -0.82
CA TYR A 46 15.65 -1.16 -0.99
C TYR A 46 14.53 -0.11 -0.80
N MET A 47 13.26 -0.51 -0.95
CA MET A 47 12.10 0.37 -0.74
C MET A 47 11.62 0.39 0.71
N HIS A 48 12.02 -0.58 1.55
CA HIS A 48 11.48 -0.73 2.91
C HIS A 48 11.69 0.53 3.73
N ARG A 49 12.90 1.09 3.71
CA ARG A 49 13.21 2.35 4.41
C ARG A 49 12.29 3.49 3.96
N THR A 50 12.11 3.65 2.65
CA THR A 50 11.30 4.73 2.07
C THR A 50 9.84 4.60 2.49
N LEU A 51 9.28 3.39 2.42
CA LEU A 51 7.87 3.14 2.71
C LEU A 51 7.57 3.21 4.20
N VAL A 52 8.46 2.69 5.06
CA VAL A 52 8.32 2.77 6.52
C VAL A 52 8.36 4.23 6.97
N LEU A 53 9.29 5.03 6.47
CA LEU A 53 9.36 6.45 6.84
C LEU A 53 8.11 7.21 6.39
N SER A 54 7.66 6.99 5.15
CA SER A 54 6.45 7.64 4.65
C SER A 54 5.19 7.24 5.43
N ALA A 55 5.09 5.97 5.85
CA ALA A 55 3.99 5.52 6.70
C ALA A 55 3.99 6.22 8.06
N LEU A 56 5.16 6.33 8.70
CA LEU A 56 5.31 7.05 9.97
C LEU A 56 5.01 8.56 9.83
N GLU A 57 5.40 9.18 8.72
CA GLU A 57 5.10 10.59 8.41
C GLU A 57 3.60 10.85 8.20
N ASN A 58 2.85 9.82 7.80
CA ASN A 58 1.39 9.85 7.63
C ASN A 58 0.65 9.21 8.82
N ASP A 59 1.30 9.12 9.98
CA ASP A 59 0.74 8.58 11.22
C ASP A 59 0.15 7.16 11.10
N LYS A 60 0.74 6.31 10.24
CA LYS A 60 0.33 4.91 10.03
C LYS A 60 1.23 3.92 10.76
N HIS A 61 0.63 2.83 11.23
CA HIS A 61 1.38 1.69 11.77
C HIS A 61 2.05 0.87 10.64
N VAL A 62 3.20 0.25 10.95
CA VAL A 62 3.98 -0.58 10.01
C VAL A 62 4.42 -1.88 10.67
#